data_AF-A0A658NKL9-F1
#
_entry.id   AF-A0A658NKL9-F1
#
_cell.length_a   1.000
_cell.length_b   1.000
_cell.length_c   1.000
_cell.angle_alpha   90.00
_cell.angle_beta   90.00
_cell.angle_gamma   90.00
#
_symmetry.space_group_name_H-M   'P 1'
#
loop_
_entity.id
_entity.type
_entity.pdbx_description
1 polymer ?
#
loop_
_entity_poly.entity_id
_entity_poly.type
_entity_poly.pdbx_seq_one_letter_code
_entity_poly.pdbx_strand_id
1 'polypeptide(L)' 'LQTIPAPRPSLKPHAPRIATVKVPMDKIGAIIGPGGKNIRALQEETNTKIDIDDDGTVYIASTDGVGFEEARDRILG' A
#
# COMPACT_ATOMS: atom_id res chain seq x y z
N LEU A 1 32.92 6.81 18.99
CA LEU A 1 31.74 6.39 18.22
C LEU A 1 30.53 7.16 18.75
N GLN A 2 29.94 8.06 17.97
CA GLN A 2 28.68 8.72 18.37
C GLN A 2 27.52 7.82 17.92
N THR A 3 26.84 7.21 18.89
CA THR A 3 25.64 6.39 18.67
C THR A 3 24.39 7.21 19.01
N ILE A 4 23.35 7.00 18.23
CA ILE A 4 22.06 7.68 18.29
C ILE A 4 21.32 7.33 19.60
N PRO A 5 20.82 8.30 20.37
CA PRO A 5 20.19 8.06 21.69
C PRO A 5 18.74 7.59 21.63
N ALA A 6 18.06 7.67 20.48
CA ALA A 6 16.68 7.22 20.32
C ALA A 6 16.40 6.78 18.87
N PRO A 7 15.48 5.81 18.65
CA PRO A 7 14.98 5.50 17.32
C PRO A 7 14.34 6.76 16.70
N ARG A 8 14.55 6.96 15.40
CA ARG A 8 13.97 8.11 14.68
C ARG A 8 12.45 8.03 14.78
N PRO A 9 11.75 9.10 15.21
CA PRO A 9 10.30 9.08 15.41
C PRO A 9 9.51 8.95 14.10
N SER A 10 10.13 9.25 12.96
CA SER A 10 9.53 9.08 11.64
C SER A 10 10.33 8.08 10.81
N LEU A 11 9.61 7.09 10.27
CA LEU A 11 10.12 6.20 9.23
C LEU A 11 10.52 7.04 8.02
N LYS A 12 11.72 6.79 7.47
CA LYS A 12 12.21 7.51 6.29
C LYS A 12 11.15 7.47 5.16
N PRO A 13 11.07 8.53 4.34
CA PRO A 13 10.15 8.57 3.18
C PRO A 13 10.39 7.46 2.16
N HIS A 14 11.57 6.84 2.14
CA HIS A 14 11.93 5.72 1.25
C HIS A 14 12.17 4.42 2.02
N ALA A 15 11.65 4.31 3.25
CA ALA A 15 11.66 3.03 3.93
C ALA A 15 10.55 2.16 3.33
N PRO A 16 10.82 0.86 3.10
CA PRO A 16 9.76 -0.05 2.70
C PRO A 16 8.70 -0.11 3.79
N ARG A 17 7.44 -0.05 3.38
CA ARG A 17 6.27 -0.10 4.27
C ARG A 17 5.35 -1.22 3.83
N ILE A 18 4.87 -1.99 4.79
CA ILE A 18 3.83 -2.98 4.58
C ILE A 18 2.70 -2.60 5.51
N ALA A 19 1.48 -2.46 4.97
CA ALA A 19 0.29 -2.34 5.77
C ALA A 19 -0.79 -3.27 5.25
N THR A 20 -1.57 -3.75 6.20
CA THR A 20 -2.76 -4.54 5.93
C THR A 20 -3.95 -3.66 6.23
N VAL A 21 -4.81 -3.46 5.22
CA VAL A 21 -6.07 -2.74 5.37
C VAL A 21 -7.21 -3.69 5.07
N LYS A 22 -8.33 -3.54 5.80
CA LYS A 22 -9.53 -4.33 5.55
C LYS A 22 -10.54 -3.46 4.84
N VAL A 23 -10.99 -3.90 3.67
CA VAL A 23 -11.99 -3.19 2.85
C VAL A 23 -13.24 -4.05 2.71
N PRO A 24 -14.42 -3.42 2.57
CA PRO A 24 -15.65 -4.14 2.26
C PRO A 24 -15.52 -4.89 0.93
N MET A 25 -16.05 -6.12 0.87
CA MET A 25 -16.09 -6.95 -0.34
C MET A 25 -16.68 -6.22 -1.56
N ASP A 26 -17.66 -5.35 -1.33
CA ASP A 26 -18.31 -4.57 -2.37
C ASP A 26 -17.36 -3.57 -3.06
N LYS A 27 -16.34 -3.08 -2.33
CA LYS A 27 -15.32 -2.17 -2.86
C LYS A 27 -14.18 -2.90 -3.57
N ILE A 28 -13.91 -4.17 -3.23
CA ILE A 28 -12.81 -4.95 -3.82
C ILE A 28 -12.95 -5.01 -5.35
N GLY A 29 -14.15 -5.31 -5.85
CA GLY A 29 -14.40 -5.40 -7.29
C GLY A 29 -14.10 -4.08 -8.03
N ALA A 30 -14.43 -2.94 -7.41
CA ALA A 30 -14.13 -1.62 -7.96
C ALA A 30 -12.62 -1.31 -7.95
N ILE A 31 -11.93 -1.70 -6.88
CA ILE A 31 -10.48 -1.50 -6.72
C ILE A 31 -9.70 -2.36 -7.74
N ILE A 32 -10.06 -3.64 -7.90
CA ILE A 32 -9.44 -4.55 -8.87
C ILE A 32 -9.72 -4.08 -10.30
N GLY A 33 -10.96 -3.64 -10.56
CA GLY A 33 -11.44 -3.27 -11.88
C GLY A 33 -11.54 -4.46 -12.84
N PRO A 34 -12.02 -4.23 -14.07
CA PRO A 34 -12.25 -5.29 -15.03
C PRO A 34 -10.95 -6.01 -15.39
N GLY A 35 -10.87 -7.31 -15.07
CA GLY A 35 -9.69 -8.15 -15.34
C GLY A 35 -8.43 -7.77 -14.56
N GLY A 36 -8.55 -7.06 -13.44
CA GLY A 36 -7.40 -6.64 -12.63
C GLY A 36 -6.58 -5.51 -13.25
N LYS A 37 -7.10 -4.80 -14.25
CA LYS A 37 -6.40 -3.69 -14.89
C LYS A 37 -6.14 -2.53 -13.94
N ASN A 38 -7.12 -2.20 -13.10
CA ASN A 38 -7.03 -1.02 -12.23
C ASN A 38 -5.98 -1.25 -11.13
N ILE A 39 -5.99 -2.43 -10.50
CA ILE A 39 -5.00 -2.78 -9.48
C ILE A 39 -3.59 -2.94 -10.05
N ARG A 40 -3.43 -3.43 -11.29
CA ARG A 40 -2.12 -3.50 -11.96
C ARG A 40 -1.59 -2.11 -12.31
N ALA A 41 -2.43 -1.26 -12.88
CA ALA A 41 -2.08 0.12 -13.16
C ALA A 41 -1.68 0.87 -11.88
N LEU A 42 -2.43 0.69 -10.79
CA LEU A 42 -2.11 1.30 -9.51
C LEU A 42 -0.75 0.84 -8.98
N GLN A 43 -0.45 -0.47 -9.04
CA GLN A 43 0.84 -1.03 -8.64
C GLN A 43 2.00 -0.47 -9.47
N GLU A 44 1.82 -0.35 -10.78
CA GLU A 44 2.83 0.22 -11.69
C GLU A 44 3.02 1.74 -11.46
N GLU A 45 1.93 2.50 -11.29
CA GLU A 45 1.96 3.96 -11.06
C GLU A 45 2.63 4.31 -9.73
N THR A 46 2.28 3.59 -8.68
CA THR A 46 2.75 3.87 -7.31
C THR A 46 4.00 3.09 -6.95
N ASN A 47 4.49 2.22 -7.85
CA ASN A 47 5.58 1.29 -7.60
C ASN A 47 5.39 0.48 -6.30
N THR A 48 4.14 0.08 -6.06
CA THR A 48 3.74 -0.72 -4.91
C THR A 48 3.32 -2.11 -5.35
N LYS A 49 3.35 -3.05 -4.41
CA LYS A 49 2.79 -4.37 -4.55
C LYS A 49 1.53 -4.46 -3.70
N ILE A 50 0.43 -4.78 -4.35
CA ILE A 50 -0.89 -4.83 -3.72
C ILE A 50 -1.50 -6.19 -3.97
N ASP A 51 -1.73 -6.92 -2.89
CA ASP A 51 -2.37 -8.23 -2.89
C ASP A 51 -3.71 -8.11 -2.15
N ILE A 52 -4.79 -8.59 -2.76
CA ILE A 52 -6.14 -8.55 -2.18
C ILE A 52 -6.62 -9.98 -1.99
N ASP A 53 -7.06 -10.27 -0.78
CA ASP A 53 -7.62 -11.56 -0.39
C ASP A 53 -9.16 -11.55 -0.51
N ASP A 54 -9.74 -12.73 -0.67
CA ASP A 54 -11.18 -12.91 -0.88
C ASP A 54 -12.02 -12.49 0.36
N ASP A 55 -11.37 -12.45 1.53
CA ASP A 55 -11.95 -11.98 2.79
C ASP A 55 -11.95 -10.44 2.94
N GLY A 56 -11.51 -9.71 1.92
CA GLY A 56 -11.36 -8.25 1.94
C GLY A 56 -10.13 -7.74 2.66
N THR A 57 -9.15 -8.60 2.86
CA THR A 57 -7.85 -8.23 3.39
C THR A 57 -6.95 -7.76 2.26
N VAL A 58 -6.51 -6.51 2.31
CA VAL A 58 -5.64 -5.90 1.30
C VAL A 58 -4.27 -5.67 1.91
N TYR A 59 -3.25 -6.26 1.31
CA TYR A 59 -1.86 -6.09 1.66
C TYR A 59 -1.22 -5.09 0.71
N ILE A 60 -0.75 -3.97 1.25
CA ILE A 60 -0.07 -2.92 0.49
C ILE A 60 1.39 -2.94 0.94
N ALA A 61 2.28 -3.40 0.07
CA ALA A 61 3.72 -3.39 0.26
C ALA A 61 4.34 -2.38 -0.71
N SER A 62 5.01 -1.35 -0.19
CA SER A 62 5.71 -0.36 -1.01
C SER A 62 7.19 -0.36 -0.70
N THR A 63 8.01 -0.06 -1.72
CA THR A 63 9.43 0.22 -1.55
C THR A 63 9.70 1.62 -0.98
N ASP A 64 8.70 2.50 -1.04
CA ASP A 64 8.76 3.89 -0.62
C ASP A 64 7.48 4.34 0.10
N GLY A 65 7.62 5.29 1.01
CA GLY A 65 6.53 5.83 1.80
C GLY A 65 5.55 6.70 1.01
N VAL A 66 5.97 7.26 -0.13
CA VAL A 66 5.13 8.13 -0.97
C VAL A 66 4.13 7.30 -1.77
N GLY A 67 4.61 6.31 -2.53
CA GLY A 67 3.78 5.35 -3.26
C GLY A 67 2.88 4.55 -2.32
N PHE A 68 3.34 4.25 -1.11
CA PHE A 68 2.50 3.64 -0.08
C PHE A 68 1.27 4.51 0.26
N GLU A 69 1.47 5.80 0.51
CA GLU A 69 0.38 6.71 0.87
C GLU A 69 -0.59 6.90 -0.29
N GLU A 70 -0.07 7.05 -1.53
CA GLU A 70 -0.90 7.20 -2.73
C GLU A 70 -1.72 5.94 -3.04
N ALA A 71 -1.11 4.75 -2.95
CA ALA A 71 -1.81 3.48 -3.13
C ALA A 71 -2.89 3.28 -2.06
N ARG A 72 -2.57 3.60 -0.80
CA ARG A 72 -3.53 3.51 0.32
C ARG A 72 -4.72 4.44 0.12
N ASP A 73 -4.49 5.65 -0.35
CA ASP A 73 -5.54 6.63 -0.60
C ASP A 73 -6.46 6.19 -1.74
N ARG A 74 -5.91 5.65 -2.84
CA ARG A 74 -6.69 5.06 -3.95
C ARG A 74 -7.58 3.90 -3.51
N ILE A 75 -7.12 3.10 -2.55
CA ILE A 75 -7.83 1.90 -2.06
C ILE A 75 -8.93 2.26 -1.05
N LEU A 76 -8.68 3.26 -0.20
CA LEU A 76 -9.62 3.68 0.84
C LEU A 76 -10.59 4.77 0.38
N GLY A 77 -10.26 5.47 -0.71
CA GLY A 77 -11.06 6.54 -1.33
C GLY A 77 -12.46 6.12 -1.79
#